data_AF-A0A2E0IWX1-F1
#
_entry.id   AF-A0A2E0IWX1-F1
#
_cell.length_a   1.000
_cell.length_b   1.000
_cell.length_c   1.000
_cell.angle_alpha   90.00
_cell.angle_beta   90.00
_cell.angle_gamma   90.00
#
_symmetry.space_group_name_H-M   'P 1'
#
loop_
_entity.id
_entity.type
_entity.pdbx_description
1 polymer ?
#
loop_
_entity_poly.entity_id
_entity_poly.type
_entity_poly.pdbx_seq_one_letter_code
_entity_poly.pdbx_strand_id
1 'polypeptide(L)'
;MTRPFENQPGAHPTRQHEQVYGRYEKLYTLNDFCAALLFLVGSIMFFYKSLEYPAVWCFTIGSVNFMLRPTIKLIREYHLANLPLPGDDEPRYSNDA
;
A
#
# COMPACT_ATOMS: atom_id res chain seq x y z
N MET A 1 24.60 25.36 -18.50
CA MET A 1 23.59 24.43 -19.03
C MET A 1 22.85 23.85 -17.84
N THR A 2 21.82 24.57 -17.39
CA THR A 2 21.11 24.36 -16.13
C THR A 2 19.70 23.92 -16.49
N ARG A 3 19.22 22.81 -15.92
CA ARG A 3 17.92 22.22 -16.28
C ARG A 3 16.78 23.19 -15.90
N PRO A 4 15.80 23.46 -16.79
CA PRO A 4 14.76 24.47 -16.57
C PRO A 4 13.71 24.11 -15.49
N PHE A 5 13.81 22.94 -14.84
CA PHE A 5 12.85 22.47 -13.84
C PHE A 5 13.34 22.53 -12.39
N GLU A 6 14.53 23.13 -12.15
CA GLU A 6 15.15 23.21 -10.82
C GLU A 6 14.46 24.22 -9.88
N ASN A 7 13.42 24.97 -10.32
CA ASN A 7 12.87 26.08 -9.54
C ASN A 7 11.36 26.29 -9.76
N GLN A 8 10.53 25.37 -9.28
CA GLN A 8 9.10 25.64 -9.10
C GLN A 8 8.73 25.68 -7.61
N PRO A 9 9.00 26.81 -6.91
CA PRO A 9 8.47 27.06 -5.58
C PRO A 9 6.99 27.42 -5.71
N GLY A 10 6.09 26.47 -5.50
CA GLY A 10 4.65 26.76 -5.57
C GLY A 10 3.71 25.58 -5.37
N ALA A 11 4.15 24.33 -5.57
CA ALA A 11 3.38 23.17 -5.16
C ALA A 11 3.61 22.92 -3.66
N HIS A 12 3.04 23.76 -2.79
CA HIS A 12 2.88 23.38 -1.39
C HIS A 12 1.83 22.25 -1.35
N PRO A 13 2.20 20.99 -1.08
CA PRO A 13 1.21 19.98 -0.77
C PRO A 13 0.43 20.52 0.43
N THR A 14 -0.86 20.70 0.25
CA THR A 14 -1.77 21.20 1.29
C THR A 14 -1.53 20.36 2.54
N ARG A 15 -1.07 20.97 3.66
CA ARG A 15 -0.68 20.29 4.91
C ARG A 15 -1.74 19.29 5.46
N GLN A 16 -2.98 19.37 4.96
CA GLN A 16 -4.05 18.44 5.24
C GLN A 16 -3.84 17.04 4.63
N HIS A 17 -3.17 16.90 3.48
CA HIS A 17 -2.89 15.60 2.88
C HIS A 17 -1.84 14.80 3.68
N GLU A 18 -0.78 15.46 4.16
CA GLU A 18 0.31 14.81 4.93
C GLU A 18 -0.18 14.12 6.21
N GLN A 19 -1.14 14.72 6.91
CA GLN A 19 -1.65 14.18 8.18
C GLN A 19 -2.54 12.95 7.98
N VAL A 20 -3.27 12.89 6.86
CA VAL A 20 -4.14 11.75 6.53
C VAL A 20 -3.28 10.56 6.11
N TYR A 21 -2.31 10.76 5.21
CA TYR A 21 -1.41 9.69 4.78
C TYR A 21 -0.61 9.09 5.95
N GLY A 22 -0.10 9.91 6.87
CA GLY A 22 0.67 9.43 8.02
C GLY A 22 -0.15 8.60 9.04
N ARG A 23 -1.48 8.78 9.11
CA ARG A 23 -2.35 7.96 9.96
C ARG A 23 -2.62 6.59 9.34
N TYR A 24 -2.87 6.53 8.03
CA TYR A 24 -3.11 5.27 7.32
C TYR A 24 -1.89 4.35 7.35
N GLU A 25 -0.69 4.91 7.19
CA GLU A 25 0.53 4.10 7.23
C GLU A 25 0.74 3.43 8.60
N LYS A 26 0.43 4.14 9.70
CA LYS A 26 0.45 3.56 11.05
C LYS A 26 -0.61 2.47 11.23
N LEU A 27 -1.81 2.65 10.70
CA LEU A 27 -2.87 1.64 10.76
C LEU A 27 -2.47 0.38 10.00
N TYR A 28 -1.83 0.50 8.83
CA TYR A 28 -1.32 -0.66 8.11
C TYR A 28 -0.22 -1.39 8.86
N THR A 29 0.74 -0.65 9.43
CA THR A 29 1.80 -1.28 10.24
C THR A 29 1.23 -1.98 11.46
N LEU A 30 0.23 -1.39 12.13
CA LEU A 30 -0.45 -2.02 13.25
C LEU A 30 -1.19 -3.29 12.82
N ASN A 31 -1.92 -3.24 11.69
CA ASN A 31 -2.59 -4.39 11.11
C ASN A 31 -1.62 -5.54 10.80
N ASP A 32 -0.48 -5.23 10.16
CA ASP A 32 0.54 -6.23 9.83
C ASP A 32 1.13 -6.85 11.09
N PHE A 33 1.37 -6.04 12.12
CA PHE A 33 1.84 -6.53 13.42
C PHE A 33 0.81 -7.42 14.13
N CYS A 34 -0.47 -7.04 14.11
CA CYS A 34 -1.56 -7.86 14.62
C CYS A 34 -1.66 -9.20 13.88
N ALA A 35 -1.56 -9.20 12.55
CA ALA A 35 -1.56 -10.42 11.75
C ALA A 35 -0.37 -11.32 12.11
N ALA A 36 0.84 -10.76 12.21
CA ALA A 36 2.04 -11.50 12.58
C ALA A 36 1.94 -12.11 13.99
N LEU A 37 1.40 -11.37 14.97
CA LEU A 37 1.16 -11.88 16.32
C LEU A 37 0.14 -13.02 16.34
N LEU A 38 -0.97 -12.89 15.60
CA LEU A 38 -1.98 -13.94 15.50
C LEU A 38 -1.40 -15.23 14.92
N PHE A 39 -0.59 -15.13 13.86
CA PHE A 39 0.09 -16.29 13.29
C PHE A 39 1.12 -16.90 14.23
N LEU A 40 1.92 -16.08 14.92
CA LEU A 40 2.91 -16.56 15.87
C LEU A 40 2.24 -17.28 17.04
N VAL A 41 1.22 -16.66 17.66
CA VAL A 41 0.47 -17.26 18.78
C VAL A 41 -0.25 -18.52 18.32
N GLY A 42 -0.95 -18.48 17.19
CA GLY A 42 -1.59 -19.67 16.61
C GLY A 42 -0.58 -20.80 16.38
N SER A 43 0.63 -20.48 15.90
CA SER A 43 1.68 -21.47 15.67
C SER A 43 2.12 -22.15 16.96
N ILE A 44 2.23 -21.38 18.05
CA ILE A 44 2.54 -21.90 19.39
C ILE A 44 1.37 -22.75 19.93
N MET A 45 0.13 -22.38 19.63
CA MET A 45 -1.05 -23.12 20.08
C MET A 45 -1.14 -24.52 19.44
N PHE A 46 -0.67 -24.69 18.20
CA PHE A 46 -0.65 -26.00 17.52
C PHE A 46 0.23 -27.06 18.20
N PHE A 47 1.12 -26.69 19.14
CA PHE A 47 1.85 -27.66 19.96
C PHE A 47 0.96 -28.39 20.98
N TYR A 48 -0.24 -27.87 21.25
CA TYR A 48 -1.18 -28.43 22.21
C TYR A 48 -2.48 -28.83 21.52
N LYS A 49 -2.79 -30.13 21.52
CA LYS A 49 -3.99 -30.67 20.84
C LYS A 49 -5.31 -30.03 21.31
N SER A 50 -5.40 -29.61 22.58
CA SER A 50 -6.58 -28.92 23.11
C SER A 50 -6.76 -27.49 22.59
N LEU A 51 -5.70 -26.87 22.07
CA LEU A 51 -5.70 -25.49 21.56
C LEU A 51 -5.76 -25.41 20.03
N GLU A 52 -5.88 -26.55 19.34
CA GLU A 52 -5.90 -26.60 17.88
C GLU A 52 -7.08 -25.82 17.29
N TYR A 53 -8.28 -25.97 17.86
CA TYR A 53 -9.47 -25.25 17.42
C TYR A 53 -9.31 -23.71 17.49
N PRO A 54 -8.89 -23.11 18.62
CA PRO A 54 -8.62 -21.67 18.66
C PRO A 54 -7.39 -21.25 17.81
N ALA A 55 -6.39 -22.12 17.62
CA ALA A 55 -5.27 -21.84 16.73
C ALA A 55 -5.72 -21.62 15.27
N VAL A 56 -6.63 -22.45 14.77
CA VAL A 56 -7.23 -22.30 13.43
C VAL A 56 -7.93 -20.94 13.28
N TRP A 57 -8.62 -20.48 14.30
CA TRP A 57 -9.26 -19.16 14.28
C TRP A 57 -8.24 -18.02 14.32
N CYS A 58 -7.17 -18.12 15.11
CA CYS A 58 -6.07 -17.15 15.09
C CYS A 58 -5.47 -17.02 13.69
N PHE A 59 -5.21 -18.15 13.01
CA PHE A 59 -4.72 -18.13 11.64
C PHE A 59 -5.74 -17.55 10.66
N THR A 60 -7.02 -17.94 10.77
CA THR A 60 -8.07 -17.42 9.88
C THR A 60 -8.17 -15.90 9.98
N ILE A 61 -8.24 -15.36 11.20
CA ILE A 61 -8.28 -13.91 11.43
C ILE A 61 -6.97 -13.26 10.99
N GLY A 62 -5.83 -13.85 11.32
CA GLY A 62 -4.51 -13.38 10.90
C GLY A 62 -4.40 -13.26 9.37
N SER A 63 -4.91 -14.24 8.63
CA SER A 63 -4.93 -14.25 7.16
C SER A 63 -5.80 -13.15 6.58
N VAL A 64 -6.97 -12.90 7.16
CA VAL A 64 -7.82 -11.77 6.75
C VAL A 64 -7.09 -10.43 6.94
N ASN A 65 -6.43 -10.23 8.09
CA ASN A 65 -5.65 -9.01 8.34
C ASN A 65 -4.46 -8.89 7.38
N PHE A 66 -3.72 -9.98 7.17
CA PHE A 66 -2.56 -10.02 6.28
C PHE A 66 -2.92 -9.68 4.82
N MET A 67 -4.11 -10.04 4.36
CA MET A 67 -4.54 -9.80 2.98
C MET A 67 -4.81 -8.32 2.66
N LEU A 68 -5.14 -7.48 3.65
CA LEU A 68 -5.54 -6.09 3.42
C LEU A 68 -4.50 -5.28 2.63
N ARG A 69 -3.23 -5.33 3.04
CA ARG A 69 -2.16 -4.53 2.43
C ARG A 69 -1.84 -4.92 0.98
N PRO A 70 -1.63 -6.21 0.62
CA PRO A 70 -1.44 -6.60 -0.76
C PRO A 70 -2.69 -6.32 -1.62
N THR A 71 -3.91 -6.45 -1.10
CA THR A 71 -5.13 -6.12 -1.84
C THR A 71 -5.18 -4.64 -2.24
N ILE A 72 -4.87 -3.73 -1.30
CA ILE A 72 -4.85 -2.29 -1.60
C ILE A 72 -3.76 -1.95 -2.62
N LYS A 73 -2.58 -2.53 -2.47
CA LYS A 73 -1.47 -2.35 -3.43
C LYS A 73 -1.88 -2.83 -4.83
N LEU A 74 -2.52 -4.00 -4.91
CA LEU A 74 -3.00 -4.58 -6.17
C LEU A 74 -4.05 -3.70 -6.85
N ILE A 75 -5.04 -3.22 -6.10
CA ILE A 75 -6.08 -2.32 -6.64
C ILE A 75 -5.44 -1.03 -7.17
N ARG A 76 -4.47 -0.47 -6.45
CA ARG A 76 -3.74 0.72 -6.88
C ARG A 76 -2.95 0.47 -8.17
N GLU A 77 -2.23 -0.64 -8.26
CA GLU A 77 -1.47 -1.02 -9.46
C GLU A 77 -2.39 -1.26 -10.66
N TYR A 78 -3.52 -1.94 -10.45
CA TYR A 78 -4.54 -2.14 -11.48
C TYR A 78 -5.14 -0.82 -11.97
N HIS A 79 -5.46 0.12 -11.08
CA HIS A 79 -6.00 1.42 -11.47
C HIS A 79 -4.97 2.24 -12.25
N LEU A 80 -3.70 2.25 -11.80
CA LEU A 80 -2.62 2.98 -12.45
C LEU A 80 -2.29 2.41 -13.85
N ALA A 81 -2.34 1.09 -14.02
CA ALA A 81 -2.13 0.45 -15.31
C ALA A 81 -3.19 0.78 -16.36
N ASN A 82 -4.38 1.26 -15.94
CA ASN A 82 -5.49 1.61 -16.82
C ASN A 82 -5.60 3.12 -17.11
N LEU A 83 -4.73 3.95 -16.53
CA LEU A 83 -4.71 5.40 -16.81
C LEU A 83 -3.90 5.69 -18.09
N PRO A 84 -4.37 6.59 -18.97
CA PRO A 84 -3.55 7.10 -20.08
C PRO A 84 -2.27 7.71 -19.55
N LEU A 85 -1.14 7.46 -20.22
CA LEU A 85 0.14 8.01 -19.79
C LEU A 85 0.15 9.52 -20.04
N PRO A 86 0.58 10.36 -19.08
CA PRO A 86 0.75 11.79 -19.32
C PRO A 86 1.84 12.00 -20.39
N GLY A 87 1.45 12.42 -21.59
CA GLY A 87 2.36 12.61 -22.73
C GLY A 87 1.82 12.14 -24.08
N ASP A 88 0.68 11.44 -24.11
CA ASP A 88 0.03 10.99 -25.35
C ASP A 88 -0.75 12.12 -26.06
N ASP A 89 -0.73 13.34 -25.50
CA ASP A 89 -1.41 14.54 -26.01
C ASP A 89 -0.46 15.52 -26.73
N GLU A 90 0.86 15.26 -26.74
CA GLU A 90 1.83 16.07 -27.48
C GLU A 90 1.72 15.72 -28.97
N PRO A 91 1.18 16.60 -29.84
CA PRO A 91 1.24 16.35 -31.27
C PRO A 91 2.72 16.30 -31.66
N ARG A 92 3.14 15.19 -32.28
CA ARG A 92 4.43 15.04 -32.96
C ARG A 92 4.47 16.03 -34.14
N TYR A 93 4.58 17.32 -33.86
CA TYR A 93 4.68 18.37 -34.87
C TYR A 93 6.15 18.60 -35.20
N SER A 94 6.49 18.21 -36.43
CA SER A 94 7.55 18.74 -37.29
C SER A 94 8.99 18.78 -36.76
N ASN A 95 9.81 17.83 -37.20
CA ASN A 95 11.21 18.11 -37.56
C ASN A 95 11.51 17.58 -38.98
N ASP A 96 10.54 17.80 -39.88
CA ASP A 96 10.61 17.45 -41.30
C ASP A 96 10.68 18.72 -42.15
N ALA A 97 11.52 19.69 -41.77
CA ALA A 97 11.75 20.94 -42.51
C ALA A 97 13.24 21.25 -42.63
#